data_AF-A0A961WSF0-F1
#
_entry.id   AF-A0A961WSF0-F1
#
_cell.length_a   1.000
_cell.length_b   1.000
_cell.length_c   1.000
_cell.angle_alpha   90.00
_cell.angle_beta   90.00
_cell.angle_gamma   90.00
#
_symmetry.space_group_name_H-M   'P 1'
#
loop_
_entity.id
_entity.type
_entity.pdbx_description
1 polymer ?
#
loop_
_entity_poly.entity_id
_entity_poly.type
_entity_poly.pdbx_seq_one_letter_code
_entity_poly.pdbx_strand_id
1 'polypeptide(L)'
;MKPLGDLIQEGRPWLPLEWMDESLPTTFDNPDEFIVRTSEGFILGYPDDHDDAYHNMPLTPLDVINFGWLENFGEWTLVANEAGEFIVPGDYARQAEIHNIDWNEYINTSIDDALDSYYEYENEPDFGTEINAQAYTWHEIKLIFIAEPKPHFEVYEVPEQ
;
A
#
# COMPACT_ATOMS: atom_id res chain seq x y z
N MET A 1 16.11 -18.28 15.38
CA MET A 1 15.79 -18.03 13.96
C MET A 1 14.48 -18.75 13.67
N LYS A 2 13.39 -18.02 13.44
CA LYS A 2 12.18 -18.61 12.84
C LYS A 2 12.51 -18.96 11.37
N PRO A 3 11.96 -20.02 10.79
CA PRO A 3 12.07 -20.25 9.35
C PRO A 3 11.50 -19.03 8.61
N LEU A 4 12.20 -18.56 7.58
CA LEU A 4 11.73 -17.47 6.70
C LEU A 4 10.35 -17.79 6.07
N GLY A 5 9.98 -19.07 5.99
CA GLY A 5 8.70 -19.54 5.43
C GLY A 5 7.44 -19.17 6.23
N ASP A 6 7.53 -18.65 7.45
CA ASP A 6 6.36 -18.27 8.27
C ASP A 6 6.02 -16.75 8.21
N LEU A 7 6.66 -15.99 7.31
CA LEU A 7 6.48 -14.54 7.22
C LEU A 7 5.38 -14.10 6.28
N ILE A 8 5.06 -14.92 5.26
CA ILE A 8 3.82 -14.78 4.52
C ILE A 8 2.71 -15.29 5.45
N GLN A 9 2.13 -14.38 6.23
CA GLN A 9 1.01 -14.71 7.10
C GLN A 9 -0.28 -14.70 6.28
N GLU A 10 -1.00 -15.82 6.31
CA GLU A 10 -2.35 -15.89 5.76
C GLU A 10 -3.26 -14.84 6.42
N GLY A 11 -4.03 -14.12 5.62
CA GLY A 11 -5.00 -13.11 6.09
C GLY A 11 -4.42 -11.72 6.37
N ARG A 12 -3.23 -11.40 5.83
CA ARG A 12 -2.74 -10.02 5.74
C ARG A 12 -2.90 -9.52 4.30
N PRO A 13 -3.33 -8.26 4.09
CA PRO A 13 -3.44 -7.72 2.74
C PRO A 13 -2.05 -7.37 2.21
N TRP A 14 -1.68 -7.99 1.10
CA TRP A 14 -0.41 -7.82 0.39
C TRP A 14 -0.59 -7.01 -0.89
N LEU A 15 0.45 -6.27 -1.26
CA LEU A 15 0.59 -5.70 -2.60
C LEU A 15 2.07 -5.58 -3.03
N PRO A 16 2.35 -5.50 -4.34
CA PRO A 16 3.65 -5.08 -4.85
C PRO A 16 3.88 -3.59 -4.57
N LEU A 17 4.99 -3.26 -3.91
CA LEU A 17 5.29 -1.88 -3.52
C LEU A 17 5.59 -0.98 -4.71
N GLU A 18 6.04 -1.56 -5.82
CA GLU A 18 6.24 -0.85 -7.09
C GLU A 18 4.92 -0.29 -7.66
N TRP A 19 3.77 -0.74 -7.16
CA TRP A 19 2.45 -0.25 -7.56
C TRP A 19 1.92 0.86 -6.64
N MET A 20 2.57 1.10 -5.49
CA MET A 20 2.19 2.21 -4.62
C MET A 20 2.66 3.53 -5.23
N ASP A 21 1.72 4.31 -5.75
CA ASP A 21 1.97 5.65 -6.29
C ASP A 21 0.92 6.65 -5.75
N GLU A 22 -0.03 7.05 -6.59
CA GLU A 22 -1.06 8.06 -6.29
C GLU A 22 -2.18 7.54 -5.38
N SER A 23 -2.52 6.26 -5.50
CA SER A 23 -3.54 5.61 -4.67
C SER A 23 -3.10 4.22 -4.25
N LEU A 24 -3.69 3.72 -3.17
CA LEU A 24 -3.41 2.37 -2.71
C LEU A 24 -4.06 1.35 -3.63
N PRO A 25 -3.27 0.49 -4.29
CA PRO A 25 -3.82 -0.55 -5.15
C PRO A 25 -4.63 -1.59 -4.36
N THR A 26 -5.43 -2.38 -5.08
CA THR A 26 -6.14 -3.52 -4.49
C THR A 26 -5.13 -4.51 -3.89
N THR A 27 -5.44 -5.00 -2.70
CA THR A 27 -4.61 -5.96 -1.98
C THR A 27 -5.20 -7.36 -2.05
N PHE A 28 -4.36 -8.37 -1.88
CA PHE A 28 -4.76 -9.78 -1.76
C PHE A 28 -4.21 -10.42 -0.49
N ASP A 29 -4.89 -11.45 0.02
CA ASP A 29 -4.45 -12.13 1.24
C ASP A 29 -3.22 -13.04 1.01
N ASN A 30 -2.84 -13.24 -0.26
CA ASN A 30 -1.66 -13.99 -0.68
C ASN A 30 -0.94 -13.32 -1.86
N PRO A 31 0.40 -13.09 -1.79
CA PRO A 31 1.20 -12.57 -2.90
C PRO A 31 1.08 -13.36 -4.22
N ASP A 32 0.84 -14.68 -4.15
CA ASP A 32 0.70 -15.53 -5.33
C ASP A 32 -0.50 -15.15 -6.20
N GLU A 33 -1.49 -14.44 -5.64
CA GLU A 33 -2.68 -13.99 -6.38
C GLU A 33 -2.35 -12.96 -7.45
N PHE A 34 -1.20 -12.30 -7.34
CA PHE A 34 -0.70 -11.37 -8.37
C PHE A 34 0.00 -12.08 -9.55
N ILE A 35 0.14 -13.41 -9.53
CA ILE A 35 0.79 -14.16 -10.61
C ILE A 35 -0.25 -14.50 -11.68
N VAL A 36 -0.19 -13.79 -12.80
CA VAL A 36 -1.09 -14.01 -13.94
C VAL A 36 -0.36 -14.78 -15.04
N ARG A 37 -0.97 -15.87 -15.50
CA ARG A 37 -0.43 -16.66 -16.62
C ARG A 37 -0.94 -16.12 -17.94
N THR A 38 -0.03 -15.81 -18.85
CA THR A 38 -0.34 -15.34 -20.21
C THR A 38 0.10 -16.38 -21.26
N SER A 39 -0.16 -16.10 -22.54
CA SER A 39 0.38 -16.91 -23.64
C SER A 39 1.90 -16.81 -23.79
N GLU A 40 2.51 -15.76 -23.24
CA GLU A 40 3.94 -15.46 -23.39
C GLU A 40 4.77 -15.82 -22.15
N GLY A 41 4.12 -16.08 -21.00
CA GLY A 41 4.79 -16.44 -19.76
C GLY A 41 3.94 -16.11 -18.54
N PHE A 42 4.57 -15.44 -17.57
CA PHE A 42 3.93 -14.92 -16.37
C PHE A 42 4.09 -13.41 -16.30
N ILE A 43 3.11 -12.75 -15.75
CA ILE A 43 3.18 -11.34 -15.37
C ILE A 43 2.76 -11.20 -13.91
N LEU A 44 3.31 -10.19 -13.25
CA LEU A 44 2.78 -9.62 -12.03
C LEU A 44 1.62 -8.72 -12.47
N GLY A 45 0.42 -8.97 -11.98
CA GLY A 45 -0.79 -8.27 -12.42
C GLY A 45 -2.02 -8.70 -11.64
N TYR A 46 -3.16 -8.10 -11.95
CA TYR A 46 -4.44 -8.51 -11.37
C TYR A 46 -5.02 -9.73 -12.10
N PRO A 47 -5.66 -10.68 -11.39
CA PRO A 47 -6.21 -11.91 -11.99
C PRO A 47 -7.46 -11.65 -12.84
N ASP A 48 -8.16 -10.55 -12.61
CA ASP A 48 -9.24 -10.02 -13.42
C ASP A 48 -8.73 -9.08 -14.52
N ASP A 49 -9.52 -8.90 -15.59
CA ASP A 49 -9.25 -7.98 -16.72
C ASP A 49 -9.33 -6.50 -16.29
N HIS A 50 -8.87 -6.16 -15.09
CA HIS A 50 -8.49 -4.80 -14.76
C HIS A 50 -7.35 -4.43 -15.71
N ASP A 51 -7.73 -3.80 -16.82
CA ASP A 51 -6.83 -3.34 -17.88
C ASP A 51 -6.08 -2.12 -17.38
N ASP A 52 -5.18 -2.35 -16.43
CA ASP A 52 -4.28 -1.35 -15.91
C ASP A 52 -2.86 -1.69 -16.34
N ALA A 53 -2.48 -1.12 -17.48
CA ALA A 53 -1.14 -1.26 -18.04
C ALA A 53 -0.05 -0.81 -17.06
N TYR A 54 -0.36 -0.01 -16.04
CA TYR A 54 0.59 0.43 -15.03
C TYR A 54 0.97 -0.69 -14.05
N HIS A 55 0.07 -1.66 -13.82
CA HIS A 55 0.29 -2.75 -12.87
C HIS A 55 0.84 -4.02 -13.53
N ASN A 56 0.71 -4.18 -14.85
CA ASN A 56 1.16 -5.39 -15.54
C ASN A 56 2.68 -5.39 -15.83
N MET A 57 3.44 -6.17 -15.06
CA MET A 57 4.91 -6.30 -15.20
C MET A 57 5.31 -7.72 -15.59
N PRO A 58 6.17 -7.94 -16.60
CA PRO A 58 6.67 -9.29 -16.91
C PRO A 58 7.39 -9.94 -15.72
N LEU A 59 7.11 -11.23 -15.47
CA LEU A 59 7.80 -12.03 -14.45
C LEU A 59 8.70 -13.10 -15.10
N THR A 60 9.98 -13.04 -14.77
CA THR A 60 11.01 -14.00 -15.13
C THR A 60 11.40 -14.82 -13.90
N PRO A 61 11.67 -16.14 -14.04
CA PRO A 61 12.12 -16.94 -12.91
C PRO A 61 13.33 -16.30 -12.20
N LEU A 62 13.27 -16.26 -10.87
CA LEU A 62 14.23 -15.62 -9.97
C LEU A 62 14.18 -14.09 -9.89
N ASP A 63 13.19 -13.44 -10.50
CA ASP A 63 12.92 -12.02 -10.25
C ASP A 63 12.59 -11.81 -8.76
N VAL A 64 13.15 -10.74 -8.20
CA VAL A 64 12.91 -10.32 -6.81
C VAL A 64 12.03 -9.09 -6.83
N ILE A 65 10.89 -9.16 -6.16
CA ILE A 65 9.85 -8.12 -6.10
C ILE A 65 9.72 -7.66 -4.65
N ASN A 66 9.55 -6.35 -4.45
CA ASN A 66 9.31 -5.82 -3.11
C ASN A 66 7.80 -5.88 -2.83
N PHE A 67 7.40 -6.68 -1.86
CA PHE A 67 6.03 -6.73 -1.40
C PHE A 67 5.89 -6.00 -0.06
N GLY A 68 4.73 -5.36 0.12
CA GLY A 68 4.29 -4.85 1.39
C GLY A 68 3.09 -5.64 1.85
N TRP A 69 3.03 -6.00 3.14
CA TRP A 69 1.73 -6.22 3.77
C TRP A 69 1.32 -4.93 4.46
N LEU A 70 0.04 -4.58 4.32
CA LEU A 70 -0.54 -3.37 4.86
C LEU A 70 -1.33 -3.69 6.13
N GLU A 71 -1.22 -2.83 7.15
CA GLU A 71 -2.17 -2.82 8.27
C GLU A 71 -3.07 -1.61 8.14
N ASN A 72 -4.36 -1.81 7.84
CA ASN A 72 -5.31 -0.71 7.73
C ASN A 72 -5.80 -0.30 9.13
N PHE A 73 -5.60 0.97 9.51
CA PHE A 73 -6.04 1.53 10.79
C PHE A 73 -7.48 2.07 10.76
N GLY A 74 -8.16 1.94 9.62
CA GLY A 74 -9.53 2.37 9.37
C GLY A 74 -9.61 3.67 8.58
N GLU A 75 -10.85 4.07 8.27
CA GLU A 75 -11.16 5.37 7.70
C GLU A 75 -11.53 6.34 8.82
N TRP A 76 -11.14 7.61 8.71
CA TRP A 76 -11.59 8.66 9.62
C TRP A 76 -11.76 9.99 8.91
N THR A 77 -12.43 10.90 9.60
CA THR A 77 -12.65 12.26 9.13
C THR A 77 -11.86 13.23 10.00
N LEU A 78 -11.01 14.04 9.37
CA LEU A 78 -10.37 15.20 9.96
C LEU A 78 -11.35 16.36 9.92
N VAL A 79 -11.47 17.10 11.02
CA VAL A 79 -12.40 18.24 11.12
C VAL A 79 -11.63 19.50 11.52
N ALA A 80 -11.77 20.57 10.73
CA ALA A 80 -11.16 21.86 11.02
C ALA A 80 -11.83 22.54 12.23
N ASN A 81 -11.02 23.00 13.18
CA ASN A 81 -11.45 23.75 14.36
C ASN A 81 -11.71 25.23 14.03
N GLU A 82 -12.12 26.03 15.02
CA GLU A 82 -12.42 27.47 14.83
C GLU A 82 -11.20 28.30 14.42
N ALA A 83 -9.99 27.78 14.60
CA ALA A 83 -8.74 28.40 14.19
C ALA A 83 -8.30 27.98 12.78
N GLY A 84 -9.08 27.14 12.09
CA GLY A 84 -8.71 26.60 10.78
C GLY A 84 -7.68 25.47 10.83
N GLU A 85 -7.50 24.81 11.98
CA GLU A 85 -6.58 23.69 12.12
C GLU A 85 -7.33 22.35 12.15
N PHE A 86 -6.88 21.36 11.37
CA PHE A 86 -7.47 20.02 11.39
C PHE A 86 -7.17 19.26 12.69
N ILE A 87 -8.22 18.71 13.30
CA ILE A 87 -8.11 17.83 14.45
C ILE A 87 -7.89 16.39 13.96
N VAL A 88 -6.73 15.83 14.30
CA VAL A 88 -6.40 14.43 14.02
C VAL A 88 -6.94 13.52 15.13
N PRO A 89 -7.82 12.55 14.83
CA PRO A 89 -8.37 11.67 15.85
C PRO A 89 -7.35 10.60 16.29
N GLY A 90 -6.92 10.67 17.55
CA GLY A 90 -6.19 9.59 18.24
C GLY A 90 -4.71 9.42 17.87
N ASP A 91 -4.04 8.49 18.57
CA ASP A 91 -2.60 8.24 18.41
C ASP A 91 -2.26 7.39 17.16
N TYR A 92 -3.22 6.63 16.63
CA TYR A 92 -3.01 5.70 15.51
C TYR A 92 -2.75 6.42 14.18
N ALA A 93 -3.39 7.56 13.94
CA ALA A 93 -3.12 8.38 12.74
C ALA A 93 -1.68 8.90 12.68
N ARG A 94 -0.99 8.99 13.83
CA ARG A 94 0.44 9.37 13.93
C ARG A 94 1.39 8.18 13.89
N GLN A 95 0.89 6.96 14.03
CA GLN A 95 1.68 5.72 13.98
C GLN A 95 1.69 5.10 12.59
N ALA A 96 0.78 5.55 11.71
CA ALA A 96 0.72 5.15 10.32
C ALA A 96 1.84 5.80 9.51
N GLU A 97 2.31 5.08 8.49
CA GLU A 97 3.38 5.48 7.58
C GLU A 97 2.84 5.98 6.24
N ILE A 98 1.56 5.71 5.97
CA ILE A 98 0.88 6.02 4.71
C ILE A 98 -0.48 6.62 5.01
N HIS A 99 -0.79 7.73 4.35
CA HIS A 99 -2.08 8.41 4.43
C HIS A 99 -2.60 8.70 3.02
N ASN A 100 -3.75 8.13 2.70
CA ASN A 100 -4.54 8.52 1.53
C ASN A 100 -5.65 9.47 1.98
N ILE A 101 -5.82 10.60 1.30
CA ILE A 101 -6.74 11.66 1.73
C ILE A 101 -7.59 12.11 0.54
N ASP A 102 -8.92 12.08 0.65
CA ASP A 102 -9.86 12.25 -0.48
C ASP A 102 -9.69 13.54 -1.32
N TRP A 103 -9.10 14.61 -0.75
CA TRP A 103 -8.86 15.85 -1.48
C TRP A 103 -7.52 15.85 -2.24
N ASN A 104 -6.62 14.93 -1.90
CA ASN A 104 -5.28 14.79 -2.44
C ASN A 104 -5.22 13.53 -3.30
N GLU A 105 -4.83 13.67 -4.57
CA GLU A 105 -4.66 12.53 -5.47
C GLU A 105 -3.39 11.72 -5.17
N TYR A 106 -2.61 12.09 -4.14
CA TYR A 106 -1.34 11.45 -3.78
C TYR A 106 -1.38 10.77 -2.41
N ILE A 107 -0.63 9.67 -2.29
CA ILE A 107 -0.28 9.07 -1.02
C ILE A 107 0.75 9.95 -0.28
N ASN A 108 0.53 10.18 1.02
CA ASN A 108 1.45 10.92 1.87
C ASN A 108 2.15 9.99 2.86
N THR A 109 3.42 10.27 3.19
CA THR A 109 4.21 9.45 4.12
C THR A 109 4.00 9.79 5.59
N SER A 110 3.24 10.86 5.86
CA SER A 110 2.81 11.22 7.21
C SER A 110 1.58 12.13 7.15
N ILE A 111 0.84 12.19 8.27
CA ILE A 111 -0.30 13.09 8.40
C ILE A 111 0.13 14.56 8.37
N ASP A 112 1.32 14.87 8.89
CA ASP A 112 1.84 16.24 8.92
C ASP A 112 2.18 16.71 7.49
N ASP A 113 2.84 15.88 6.68
CA ASP A 113 3.11 16.18 5.26
C ASP A 113 1.81 16.39 4.47
N ALA A 114 0.80 15.59 4.78
CA ALA A 114 -0.50 15.69 4.14
C ALA A 114 -1.23 17.00 4.50
N LEU A 115 -1.18 17.41 5.77
CA LEU A 115 -1.75 18.68 6.22
C LEU A 115 -0.96 19.89 5.69
N ASP A 116 0.36 19.82 5.64
CA ASP A 116 1.20 20.87 5.05
C ASP A 116 0.86 21.07 3.57
N SER A 117 0.68 19.98 2.83
CA SER A 117 0.21 20.02 1.44
C SER A 117 -1.15 20.69 1.32
N TYR A 118 -2.09 20.40 2.23
CA TYR A 118 -3.40 21.05 2.22
C TYR A 118 -3.26 22.57 2.34
N TYR A 119 -2.50 23.05 3.33
CA TYR A 119 -2.34 24.48 3.56
C TYR A 119 -1.54 25.19 2.46
N GLU A 120 -0.76 24.46 1.66
CA GLU A 120 -0.03 25.02 0.51
C GLU A 120 -0.95 25.18 -0.72
N TYR A 121 -1.82 24.21 -1.00
CA TYR A 121 -2.62 24.17 -2.23
C TYR A 121 -4.04 24.73 -2.07
N GLU A 122 -4.62 24.63 -0.88
CA GLU A 122 -5.96 25.11 -0.58
C GLU A 122 -5.92 26.42 0.24
N ASN A 123 -7.05 27.13 0.26
CA ASN A 123 -7.19 28.26 1.19
C ASN A 123 -7.33 27.74 2.63
N GLU A 124 -7.15 28.64 3.62
CA GLU A 124 -7.41 28.32 5.03
C GLU A 124 -8.81 27.69 5.18
N PRO A 125 -8.93 26.52 5.83
CA PRO A 125 -10.20 25.81 5.91
C PRO A 125 -11.15 26.54 6.86
N ASP A 126 -12.42 26.62 6.47
CA ASP A 126 -13.47 27.13 7.36
C ASP A 126 -13.73 26.14 8.50
N PHE A 127 -14.22 26.65 9.64
CA PHE A 127 -14.65 25.82 10.77
C PHE A 127 -15.64 24.73 10.32
N GLY A 128 -15.37 23.49 10.70
CA GLY A 128 -16.21 22.34 10.32
C GLY A 128 -15.95 21.81 8.92
N THR A 129 -14.89 22.26 8.23
CA THR A 129 -14.40 21.58 7.02
C THR A 129 -14.00 20.16 7.36
N GLU A 130 -14.48 19.20 6.57
CA GLU A 130 -14.27 17.77 6.77
C GLU A 130 -13.46 17.18 5.63
N ILE A 131 -12.50 16.33 5.97
CA ILE A 131 -11.65 15.60 5.03
C ILE A 131 -11.58 14.14 5.47
N ASN A 132 -11.87 13.20 4.57
CA ASN A 132 -11.67 11.78 4.88
C ASN A 132 -10.22 11.38 4.61
N ALA A 133 -9.72 10.50 5.46
CA ALA A 133 -8.40 9.92 5.33
C ALA A 133 -8.42 8.44 5.71
N GLN A 134 -7.48 7.70 5.14
CA GLN A 134 -7.20 6.30 5.42
C GLN A 134 -5.71 6.14 5.78
N ALA A 135 -5.39 5.30 6.78
CA ALA A 135 -4.05 5.12 7.33
C ALA A 135 -3.62 3.69 7.22
N TYR A 136 -2.35 3.53 6.85
CA TYR A 136 -1.74 2.23 6.73
C TYR A 136 -0.33 2.28 7.31
N THR A 137 0.08 1.18 7.94
CA THR A 137 1.52 0.85 8.04
C THR A 137 1.85 -0.16 6.96
N TRP A 138 3.10 -0.18 6.52
CA TRP A 138 3.58 -1.18 5.58
C TRP A 138 4.91 -1.75 6.06
N HIS A 139 5.17 -2.98 5.68
CA HIS A 139 6.47 -3.58 5.94
C HIS A 139 6.99 -4.23 4.67
N GLU A 140 8.14 -3.75 4.20
CA GLU A 140 8.82 -4.31 3.04
C GLU A 140 9.28 -5.73 3.32
N ILE A 141 8.99 -6.63 2.38
CA ILE A 141 9.50 -7.98 2.32
C ILE A 141 9.86 -8.27 0.87
N LYS A 142 11.07 -8.79 0.64
CA LYS A 142 11.50 -9.18 -0.70
C LYS A 142 11.08 -10.61 -0.98
N LEU A 143 10.32 -10.79 -2.05
CA LEU A 143 9.87 -12.09 -2.50
C LEU A 143 10.53 -12.44 -3.83
N ILE A 144 10.95 -13.69 -3.99
CA ILE A 144 11.51 -14.22 -5.24
C ILE A 144 10.46 -15.05 -5.98
N PHE A 145 10.33 -14.84 -7.29
CA PHE A 145 9.41 -15.60 -8.14
C PHE A 145 9.99 -16.96 -8.54
N ILE A 146 9.25 -18.03 -8.23
CA ILE A 146 9.57 -19.41 -8.58
C ILE A 146 8.52 -19.93 -9.55
N ALA A 147 8.92 -20.22 -10.80
CA ALA A 147 7.98 -20.62 -11.86
C ALA A 147 7.56 -22.10 -11.82
N GLU A 148 8.41 -22.99 -11.32
CA GLU A 148 8.22 -24.45 -11.38
C GLU A 148 8.44 -25.09 -10.01
N PRO A 149 7.74 -26.18 -9.64
CA PRO A 149 6.75 -26.93 -10.45
C PRO A 149 5.36 -26.27 -10.48
N LYS A 150 5.15 -25.25 -9.64
CA LYS A 150 3.96 -24.39 -9.61
C LYS A 150 4.46 -22.95 -9.41
N PRO A 151 3.93 -21.97 -10.16
CA PRO A 151 4.25 -20.56 -9.94
C PRO A 151 3.87 -20.12 -8.53
N HIS A 152 4.82 -19.51 -7.81
CA HIS A 152 4.61 -18.92 -6.48
C HIS A 152 5.75 -17.95 -6.13
N PHE A 153 5.54 -17.17 -5.08
CA PHE A 153 6.55 -16.35 -4.43
C PHE A 153 7.10 -17.03 -3.18
N GLU A 154 8.41 -16.92 -2.96
CA GLU A 154 9.07 -17.33 -1.72
C GLU A 154 9.78 -16.16 -1.05
N VAL A 155 9.92 -16.18 0.27
CA VAL A 155 10.65 -15.13 1.00
C VAL A 155 12.13 -15.19 0.64
N TYR A 156 12.64 -14.12 0.04
CA TYR A 156 14.05 -13.96 -0.31
C TYR A 156 14.84 -13.29 0.82
N GLU A 157 14.34 -12.15 1.30
CA GLU A 157 14.99 -11.34 2.34
C GLU A 157 13.93 -10.62 3.17
N VAL A 158 14.22 -10.49 4.46
CA VAL A 158 13.46 -9.65 5.39
C VAL A 158 14.39 -8.52 5.78
N PRO A 159 13.98 -7.25 5.66
CA PRO A 159 14.79 -6.14 6.12
C PRO A 159 15.18 -6.33 7.59
N GLU A 160 16.43 -6.03 7.94
CA GLU A 160 16.84 -5.93 9.34
C GLU A 160 16.05 -4.79 10.00
N GLN A 161 15.29 -5.10 11.06
CA GLN A 161 14.58 -4.12 11.90
C GLN A 161 15.53 -3.32 12.79
#